data_AF-A0A953XJ14-F1
#
_entry.id   AF-A0A953XJ14-F1
#
_cell.length_a   1.000
_cell.length_b   1.000
_cell.length_c   1.000
_cell.angle_alpha   90.00
_cell.angle_beta   90.00
_cell.angle_gamma   90.00
#
_symmetry.space_group_name_H-M   'P 1'
#
loop_
_entity.id
_entity.type
_entity.pdbx_description
1 polymer ?
#
loop_
_entity_poly.entity_id
_entity_poly.type
_entity_poly.pdbx_seq_one_letter_code
_entity_poly.pdbx_strand_id
1 'polypeptide(L)'
;MSKCLPLITIALLLAACGPSAEELIEQRRAEAEPKLKQIEDAGKLAVTYTGEPSDISLPDGGKLNFTQGGNAALVQVEQFAEGDARKPQLDLILDEHWLVNSRKLLSEGPGSMAPEAVSGTFDRLLAIKYIAFVRTTLYADPVVMGEGSFSPGFWQGDVMVFELEGGKCLGRIELSAKNSDAVNVDKSKADTWLHSDLWSRARDALVKALEPHTDGKVLK
;
A
#
# COMPACT_ATOMS: atom_id res chain seq x y z
N MET A 1 56.74 -15.29 14.76
CA MET A 1 55.52 -15.76 14.08
C MET A 1 54.41 -15.93 15.13
N SER A 2 53.20 -15.48 14.81
CA SER A 2 51.91 -15.69 15.50
C SER A 2 51.74 -15.25 16.97
N LYS A 3 51.27 -14.00 17.16
CA LYS A 3 50.62 -13.52 18.41
C LYS A 3 49.40 -12.60 18.14
N CYS A 4 48.61 -12.87 17.09
CA CYS A 4 47.43 -12.06 16.72
C CYS A 4 46.11 -12.86 16.70
N LEU A 5 46.04 -14.05 17.30
CA LEU A 5 44.85 -14.91 17.22
C LEU A 5 43.74 -14.70 18.29
N PRO A 6 43.95 -14.13 19.50
CA PRO A 6 42.88 -14.11 20.52
C PRO A 6 41.91 -12.90 20.43
N LEU A 7 42.23 -11.87 19.64
CA LEU A 7 41.41 -10.65 19.56
C LEU A 7 40.24 -10.76 18.56
N ILE A 8 40.33 -11.64 17.55
CA ILE A 8 39.28 -11.82 16.54
C ILE A 8 38.10 -12.62 17.10
N THR A 9 38.35 -13.56 18.03
CA THR A 9 37.31 -14.41 18.62
C THR A 9 36.38 -13.67 19.60
N ILE A 10 36.88 -12.63 20.27
CA ILE A 10 36.09 -11.83 21.23
C ILE A 10 35.16 -10.85 20.50
N ALA A 11 35.58 -10.30 19.35
CA ALA A 11 34.74 -9.43 18.53
C ALA A 11 33.56 -10.20 17.89
N LEU A 12 33.74 -11.48 17.56
CA LEU A 12 32.68 -12.35 17.03
C LEU A 12 31.64 -12.75 18.09
N LEU A 13 32.00 -12.80 19.37
CA LEU A 13 31.07 -13.12 20.47
C LEU A 13 30.20 -11.93 20.90
N LEU A 14 30.64 -10.69 20.66
CA LEU A 14 29.86 -9.48 20.95
C LEU A 14 28.92 -9.07 19.81
N ALA A 15 29.18 -9.55 18.59
CA ALA A 15 28.32 -9.31 17.42
C ALA A 15 27.06 -10.20 17.36
N ALA A 16 26.94 -11.18 18.27
CA ALA A 16 25.84 -12.15 18.32
C ALA A 16 24.72 -11.81 19.32
N CYS A 17 24.74 -10.62 19.94
CA CYS A 17 23.76 -10.20 20.95
C CYS A 17 22.77 -9.15 20.44
N GLY A 18 22.35 -9.25 19.17
CA GLY A 18 21.18 -8.52 18.71
C GLY A 18 19.90 -9.10 19.33
N PRO A 19 18.85 -8.29 19.54
CA PRO A 19 17.58 -8.80 20.04
C PRO A 19 17.01 -9.83 19.06
N SER A 20 16.33 -10.86 19.59
CA SER A 20 15.61 -11.81 18.75
C SER A 20 14.42 -11.13 18.04
N ALA A 21 13.86 -11.78 17.02
CA ALA A 21 12.69 -11.28 16.32
C ALA A 21 11.48 -11.14 17.27
N GLU A 22 11.30 -12.07 18.20
CA GLU A 22 10.29 -12.02 19.25
C GLU A 22 10.53 -10.88 20.23
N GLU A 23 11.78 -10.69 20.67
CA GLU A 23 12.14 -9.58 21.56
C GLU A 23 11.85 -8.23 20.91
N LEU A 24 12.13 -8.08 19.60
CA LEU A 24 11.80 -6.87 18.84
C LEU A 24 10.29 -6.62 18.77
N ILE A 25 9.47 -7.66 18.58
CA ILE A 25 8.00 -7.52 18.57
C ILE A 25 7.53 -7.01 19.93
N GLU A 26 7.97 -7.63 21.02
CA GLU A 26 7.53 -7.22 22.37
C GLU A 26 8.01 -5.81 22.72
N GLN A 27 9.22 -5.41 22.32
CA GLN A 27 9.73 -4.06 22.51
C GLN A 27 8.91 -3.01 21.74
N ARG A 28 8.43 -3.33 20.53
CA ARG A 28 7.73 -2.39 19.64
C ARG A 28 6.20 -2.44 19.78
N ARG A 29 5.64 -3.47 20.41
CA ARG A 29 4.19 -3.75 20.49
C ARG A 29 3.38 -2.54 20.96
N ALA A 30 3.84 -1.88 22.03
CA ALA A 30 3.14 -0.75 22.65
C ALA A 30 2.98 0.46 21.71
N GLU A 31 3.89 0.63 20.74
CA GLU A 31 3.81 1.69 19.73
C GLU A 31 3.07 1.21 18.46
N ALA A 32 3.30 -0.04 18.07
CA ALA A 32 2.79 -0.61 16.83
C ALA A 32 1.28 -0.90 16.87
N GLU A 33 0.75 -1.41 17.98
CA GLU A 33 -0.68 -1.75 18.11
C GLU A 33 -1.60 -0.52 17.99
N PRO A 34 -1.37 0.60 18.70
CA PRO A 34 -2.15 1.82 18.50
C PRO A 34 -2.05 2.34 17.07
N LYS A 35 -0.88 2.25 16.45
CA LYS A 35 -0.66 2.72 15.08
C LYS A 35 -1.45 1.89 14.06
N LEU A 36 -1.42 0.57 14.20
CA LEU A 36 -2.20 -0.33 13.37
C LEU A 36 -3.70 -0.08 13.55
N LYS A 37 -4.15 0.13 14.79
CA LYS A 37 -5.55 0.49 15.07
C LYS A 37 -5.96 1.80 14.40
N GLN A 38 -5.11 2.83 14.42
CA GLN A 38 -5.38 4.10 13.70
C GLN A 38 -5.58 3.87 12.20
N ILE A 39 -4.73 3.05 11.59
CA ILE A 39 -4.84 2.67 10.16
C ILE A 39 -6.16 1.95 9.89
N GLU A 40 -6.55 1.01 10.75
CA GLU A 40 -7.80 0.25 10.61
C GLU A 40 -9.04 1.11 10.79
N ASP A 41 -9.05 2.01 11.78
CA ASP A 41 -10.15 2.94 12.01
C ASP A 41 -10.28 3.92 10.83
N ALA A 42 -9.14 4.42 10.29
CA ALA A 42 -9.14 5.24 9.08
C ALA A 42 -9.64 4.47 7.84
N GLY A 43 -9.25 3.19 7.70
CA GLY A 43 -9.74 2.32 6.63
C GLY A 43 -11.25 2.12 6.68
N LYS A 44 -11.80 1.84 7.86
CA LYS A 44 -13.26 1.73 8.08
C LYS A 44 -13.99 3.04 7.77
N LEU A 45 -13.41 4.18 8.15
CA LEU A 45 -13.96 5.49 7.81
C LEU A 45 -13.94 5.71 6.29
N ALA A 46 -12.84 5.36 5.61
CA ALA A 46 -12.72 5.48 4.15
C ALA A 46 -13.74 4.60 3.40
N VAL A 47 -14.09 3.40 3.91
CA VAL A 47 -15.16 2.57 3.31
C VAL A 47 -16.47 3.36 3.23
N THR A 48 -16.84 4.06 4.29
CA THR A 48 -18.13 4.74 4.43
C THR A 48 -18.09 6.24 4.12
N TYR A 49 -16.94 6.77 3.71
CA TYR A 49 -16.76 8.20 3.48
C TYR A 49 -17.59 8.72 2.30
N THR A 50 -18.41 9.73 2.55
CA THR A 50 -19.32 10.37 1.56
C THR A 50 -19.02 11.85 1.32
N GLY A 51 -17.90 12.37 1.83
CA GLY A 51 -17.53 13.77 1.61
C GLY A 51 -17.31 14.09 0.13
N GLU A 52 -17.59 15.34 -0.24
CA GLU A 52 -17.45 15.83 -1.61
C GLU A 52 -16.00 15.74 -2.12
N PRO A 53 -15.79 15.54 -3.43
CA PRO A 53 -14.46 15.63 -4.02
C PRO A 53 -13.79 16.97 -3.71
N SER A 54 -12.52 16.90 -3.32
CA SER A 54 -11.72 18.05 -2.90
C SER A 54 -10.23 17.76 -3.12
N ASP A 55 -9.49 18.83 -3.40
CA ASP A 55 -8.04 18.74 -3.54
C ASP A 55 -7.37 18.30 -2.22
N ILE A 56 -6.20 17.64 -2.33
CA ILE A 56 -5.48 17.14 -1.15
C ILE A 56 -4.72 18.31 -0.50
N SER A 57 -5.13 18.65 0.72
CA SER A 57 -4.52 19.72 1.52
C SER A 57 -3.75 19.14 2.71
N LEU A 58 -2.43 19.06 2.57
CA LEU A 58 -1.53 18.59 3.63
C LEU A 58 -1.23 19.73 4.61
N PRO A 59 -1.16 19.43 5.93
CA PRO A 59 -0.64 20.38 6.91
C PRO A 59 0.74 20.92 6.48
N ASP A 60 0.95 22.21 6.68
CA ASP A 60 2.22 22.91 6.44
C ASP A 60 2.77 22.85 5.00
N GLY A 61 1.94 22.44 4.03
CA GLY A 61 2.37 22.28 2.63
C GLY A 61 3.36 21.14 2.41
N GLY A 62 3.37 20.14 3.32
CA GLY A 62 4.21 18.95 3.21
C GLY A 62 3.95 18.13 1.93
N LYS A 63 4.71 17.06 1.74
CA LYS A 63 4.56 16.11 0.63
C LYS A 63 4.37 14.68 1.13
N LEU A 64 3.62 13.90 0.37
CA LEU A 64 3.50 12.45 0.52
C LEU A 64 4.73 11.77 -0.06
N ASN A 65 5.31 10.85 0.69
CA ASN A 65 6.39 9.98 0.25
C ASN A 65 5.95 8.52 0.43
N PHE A 66 5.67 7.84 -0.67
CA PHE A 66 5.20 6.46 -0.72
C PHE A 66 6.34 5.42 -0.85
N THR A 67 7.60 5.84 -0.75
CA THR A 67 8.74 4.92 -0.79
C THR A 67 8.87 4.11 0.51
N GLN A 68 9.69 3.06 0.51
CA GLN A 68 10.00 2.31 1.73
C GLN A 68 10.63 3.23 2.78
N GLY A 69 9.99 3.33 3.95
CA GLY A 69 10.40 4.26 5.02
C GLY A 69 9.89 5.70 4.84
N GLY A 70 9.06 5.95 3.83
CA GLY A 70 8.36 7.22 3.63
C GLY A 70 7.27 7.48 4.69
N ASN A 71 6.72 8.68 4.67
CA ASN A 71 5.68 9.11 5.60
C ASN A 71 4.25 8.75 5.14
N ALA A 72 4.10 8.12 3.98
CA ALA A 72 2.80 7.81 3.41
C ALA A 72 2.73 6.35 2.94
N ALA A 73 1.55 5.75 3.04
CA ALA A 73 1.25 4.45 2.46
C ALA A 73 0.01 4.53 1.57
N LEU A 74 -0.04 3.69 0.53
CA LEU A 74 -1.20 3.53 -0.34
C LEU A 74 -1.82 2.16 -0.05
N VAL A 75 -3.14 2.09 0.13
CA VAL A 75 -3.85 0.87 0.55
C VAL A 75 -5.22 0.78 -0.14
N GLN A 76 -5.64 -0.40 -0.58
CA GLN A 76 -7.01 -0.61 -1.11
C GLN A 76 -7.99 -0.69 0.05
N VAL A 77 -9.08 0.07 -0.02
CA VAL A 77 -10.04 0.18 1.07
C VAL A 77 -10.85 -1.12 1.26
N GLU A 78 -11.00 -1.90 0.19
CA GLU A 78 -11.79 -3.13 0.14
C GLU A 78 -11.28 -4.19 1.11
N GLN A 79 -10.02 -4.13 1.53
CA GLN A 79 -9.49 -5.03 2.56
C GLN A 79 -10.07 -4.78 3.96
N PHE A 80 -10.65 -3.60 4.19
CA PHE A 80 -11.33 -3.24 5.43
C PHE A 80 -12.86 -3.41 5.34
N ALA A 81 -13.38 -3.79 4.17
CA ALA A 81 -14.80 -4.04 3.99
C ALA A 81 -15.20 -5.45 4.49
N GLU A 82 -16.36 -5.53 5.14
CA GLU A 82 -16.94 -6.77 5.65
C GLU A 82 -17.99 -7.35 4.68
N GLY A 83 -18.09 -8.68 4.61
CA GLY A 83 -19.14 -9.40 3.85
C GLY A 83 -19.07 -9.26 2.32
N ASP A 84 -20.24 -9.30 1.67
CA ASP A 84 -20.42 -9.23 0.21
C ASP A 84 -20.11 -7.83 -0.38
N ALA A 85 -19.71 -6.86 0.46
CA ALA A 85 -19.29 -5.53 0.03
C ALA A 85 -17.91 -5.53 -0.67
N ARG A 86 -17.24 -6.68 -0.75
CA ARG A 86 -15.96 -6.84 -1.47
C ARG A 86 -16.20 -6.74 -2.98
N LYS A 87 -16.05 -5.52 -3.48
CA LYS A 87 -15.95 -5.23 -4.91
C LYS A 87 -14.70 -5.89 -5.50
N PRO A 88 -14.66 -6.10 -6.83
CA PRO A 88 -13.43 -6.53 -7.49
C PRO A 88 -12.28 -5.60 -7.10
N GLN A 89 -11.24 -6.20 -6.53
CA GLN A 89 -10.00 -5.53 -6.19
C GLN A 89 -9.18 -5.43 -7.47
N LEU A 90 -9.10 -4.23 -8.02
CA LEU A 90 -8.03 -3.93 -8.96
C LEU A 90 -6.76 -3.87 -8.13
N ASP A 91 -5.80 -4.75 -8.39
CA ASP A 91 -4.49 -4.72 -7.74
C ASP A 91 -3.67 -3.51 -8.23
N LEU A 92 -4.11 -2.33 -7.81
CA LEU A 92 -3.52 -1.04 -8.16
C LEU A 92 -2.24 -0.78 -7.36
N ILE A 93 -2.01 -1.56 -6.30
CA ILE A 93 -1.00 -1.30 -5.27
C ILE A 93 -0.02 -2.45 -5.21
N LEU A 94 1.21 -2.20 -5.66
CA LEU A 94 2.25 -3.22 -5.74
C LEU A 94 2.81 -3.66 -4.38
N ASP A 95 2.50 -2.96 -3.28
CA ASP A 95 3.10 -3.20 -1.97
C ASP A 95 2.06 -3.15 -0.85
N GLU A 96 1.14 -4.12 -0.83
CA GLU A 96 0.17 -4.31 0.26
C GLU A 96 0.72 -5.20 1.39
N HIS A 97 1.84 -5.88 1.16
CA HIS A 97 2.38 -6.89 2.07
C HIS A 97 2.80 -6.33 3.42
N TRP A 98 3.22 -5.05 3.49
CA TRP A 98 3.66 -4.47 4.77
C TRP A 98 2.56 -4.44 5.82
N LEU A 99 1.31 -4.15 5.45
CA LEU A 99 0.19 -4.06 6.41
C LEU A 99 -0.23 -5.46 6.88
N VAL A 100 -0.29 -6.42 5.95
CA VAL A 100 -0.54 -7.83 6.27
C VAL A 100 0.55 -8.39 7.19
N ASN A 101 1.82 -8.11 6.88
CA ASN A 101 2.95 -8.56 7.70
C ASN A 101 2.92 -7.90 9.08
N SER A 102 2.62 -6.60 9.17
CA SER A 102 2.50 -5.89 10.45
C SER A 102 1.42 -6.52 11.35
N ARG A 103 0.26 -6.86 10.78
CA ARG A 103 -0.80 -7.59 11.50
C ARG A 103 -0.31 -8.94 11.99
N LYS A 104 0.27 -9.74 11.11
CA LYS A 104 0.78 -11.09 11.44
C LYS A 104 1.85 -11.06 12.51
N LEU A 105 2.80 -10.13 12.44
CA LEU A 105 3.84 -9.99 13.46
C LEU A 105 3.24 -9.76 14.86
N LEU A 106 2.20 -8.93 14.96
CA LEU A 106 1.57 -8.62 16.24
C LEU A 106 0.66 -9.74 16.75
N SER A 107 -0.01 -10.48 15.86
CA SER A 107 -0.99 -11.52 16.24
C SER A 107 -0.42 -12.94 16.32
N GLU A 108 0.50 -13.28 15.43
CA GLU A 108 1.04 -14.63 15.24
C GLU A 108 2.54 -14.74 15.58
N GLY A 109 3.24 -13.61 15.69
CA GLY A 109 4.69 -13.56 15.93
C GLY A 109 5.51 -13.54 14.64
N PRO A 110 6.85 -13.72 14.73
CA PRO A 110 7.75 -13.49 13.59
C PRO A 110 7.80 -14.63 12.57
N GLY A 111 7.31 -15.82 12.93
CA GLY A 111 7.45 -17.02 12.10
C GLY A 111 8.92 -17.29 11.76
N SER A 112 9.27 -17.26 10.47
CA SER A 112 10.65 -17.41 9.98
C SER A 112 11.32 -16.08 9.59
N MET A 113 10.72 -14.93 9.93
CA MET A 113 11.30 -13.62 9.60
C MET A 113 12.57 -13.35 10.41
N ALA A 114 13.61 -12.88 9.73
CA ALA A 114 14.82 -12.40 10.38
C ALA A 114 14.54 -11.13 11.22
N PRO A 115 15.27 -10.90 12.34
CA PRO A 115 15.10 -9.71 13.18
C PRO A 115 15.13 -8.39 12.41
N GLU A 116 15.98 -8.26 11.38
CA GLU A 116 16.09 -7.05 10.56
C GLU A 116 14.82 -6.80 9.73
N ALA A 117 14.17 -7.86 9.24
CA ALA A 117 12.91 -7.75 8.52
C ALA A 117 11.75 -7.37 9.44
N VAL A 118 11.76 -7.87 10.68
CA VAL A 118 10.80 -7.45 11.72
C VAL A 118 10.99 -5.97 12.06
N SER A 119 12.22 -5.54 12.34
CA SER A 119 12.52 -4.13 12.61
C SER A 119 12.08 -3.25 11.46
N GLY A 120 12.47 -3.58 10.22
CA GLY A 120 12.10 -2.79 9.05
C GLY A 120 10.58 -2.71 8.82
N THR A 121 9.83 -3.75 9.20
CA THR A 121 8.36 -3.74 9.13
C THR A 121 7.76 -2.76 10.14
N PHE A 122 8.22 -2.78 11.40
CA PHE A 122 7.76 -1.83 12.41
C PHE A 122 8.22 -0.40 12.15
N ASP A 123 9.47 -0.20 11.72
CA ASP A 123 10.01 1.11 11.39
C ASP A 123 9.18 1.76 10.27
N ARG A 124 8.79 0.97 9.26
CA ARG A 124 7.85 1.42 8.24
C ARG A 124 6.47 1.75 8.81
N LEU A 125 5.86 0.84 9.59
CA LEU A 125 4.53 1.04 10.18
C LEU A 125 4.47 2.35 10.98
N LEU A 126 5.48 2.58 11.82
CA LEU A 126 5.56 3.72 12.72
C LEU A 126 5.90 5.04 11.98
N ALA A 127 6.62 4.97 10.87
CA ALA A 127 6.94 6.15 10.06
C ALA A 127 5.73 6.74 9.30
N ILE A 128 4.70 5.95 9.04
CA ILE A 128 3.53 6.38 8.27
C ILE A 128 2.76 7.45 9.03
N LYS A 129 2.62 8.65 8.47
CA LYS A 129 1.79 9.74 8.99
C LYS A 129 0.48 9.87 8.21
N TYR A 130 0.53 9.55 6.92
CA TYR A 130 -0.58 9.66 6.00
C TYR A 130 -0.90 8.32 5.36
N ILE A 131 -2.17 8.07 5.08
CA ILE A 131 -2.59 6.91 4.30
C ILE A 131 -3.51 7.35 3.17
N ALA A 132 -3.17 6.93 1.95
CA ALA A 132 -4.02 7.09 0.79
C ALA A 132 -4.82 5.79 0.61
N PHE A 133 -6.15 5.88 0.71
CA PHE A 133 -7.05 4.77 0.42
C PHE A 133 -7.56 4.87 -1.01
N VAL A 134 -7.42 3.79 -1.77
CA VAL A 134 -8.08 3.65 -3.07
C VAL A 134 -9.36 2.86 -2.88
N ARG A 135 -10.48 3.40 -3.36
CA ARG A 135 -11.80 2.77 -3.28
C ARG A 135 -12.38 2.63 -4.67
N THR A 136 -12.73 1.43 -5.07
CA THR A 136 -13.48 1.19 -6.31
C THR A 136 -14.95 1.55 -6.10
N THR A 137 -15.46 2.47 -6.91
CA THR A 137 -16.87 2.89 -6.87
C THR A 137 -17.67 2.13 -7.92
N LEU A 138 -17.16 2.02 -9.14
CA LEU A 138 -17.79 1.32 -10.25
C LEU A 138 -16.74 0.60 -11.10
N TYR A 139 -17.10 -0.57 -11.61
CA TYR A 139 -16.21 -1.40 -12.43
C TYR A 139 -17.03 -2.21 -13.43
N ALA A 140 -16.54 -2.29 -14.67
CA ALA A 140 -17.01 -3.24 -15.66
C ALA A 140 -15.83 -3.84 -16.41
N ASP A 141 -15.87 -5.17 -16.59
CA ASP A 141 -14.85 -5.92 -17.29
C ASP A 141 -14.79 -5.57 -18.78
N PRO A 142 -13.59 -5.57 -19.40
CA PRO A 142 -13.48 -5.62 -20.84
C PRO A 142 -13.99 -6.96 -21.37
N VAL A 143 -14.63 -6.95 -22.54
CA VAL A 143 -15.24 -8.15 -23.14
C VAL A 143 -14.75 -8.32 -24.56
N VAL A 144 -14.14 -9.47 -24.89
CA VAL A 144 -13.77 -9.81 -26.26
C VAL A 144 -15.03 -10.10 -27.08
N MET A 145 -15.18 -9.42 -28.21
CA MET A 145 -16.37 -9.53 -29.07
C MET A 145 -16.15 -10.43 -30.31
N GLY A 146 -14.90 -10.88 -30.53
CA GLY A 146 -14.50 -11.66 -31.71
C GLY A 146 -13.82 -10.82 -32.78
N GLU A 147 -13.18 -11.47 -33.77
CA GLU A 147 -12.55 -10.81 -34.94
C GLU A 147 -11.53 -9.69 -34.63
N GLY A 148 -10.90 -9.73 -33.45
CA GLY A 148 -9.96 -8.68 -33.03
C GLY A 148 -10.64 -7.42 -32.50
N SER A 149 -11.93 -7.50 -32.17
CA SER A 149 -12.69 -6.44 -31.52
C SER A 149 -12.99 -6.78 -30.06
N PHE A 150 -13.19 -5.75 -29.25
CA PHE A 150 -13.58 -5.86 -27.84
C PHE A 150 -14.45 -4.67 -27.43
N SER A 151 -15.27 -4.86 -26.42
CA SER A 151 -15.91 -3.78 -25.67
C SER A 151 -14.98 -3.36 -24.54
N PRO A 152 -14.58 -2.08 -24.45
CA PRO A 152 -13.69 -1.62 -23.40
C PRO A 152 -14.35 -1.75 -22.04
N GLY A 153 -13.58 -2.20 -21.06
CA GLY A 153 -13.94 -2.11 -19.66
C GLY A 153 -13.76 -0.69 -19.16
N PHE A 154 -14.22 -0.45 -17.94
CA PHE A 154 -14.01 0.81 -17.27
C PHE A 154 -13.90 0.63 -15.76
N TRP A 155 -13.22 1.57 -15.13
CA TRP A 155 -13.09 1.66 -13.69
C TRP A 155 -13.33 3.09 -13.24
N GLN A 156 -14.04 3.24 -12.13
CA GLN A 156 -14.15 4.48 -11.37
C GLN A 156 -13.83 4.19 -9.91
N GLY A 157 -13.17 5.16 -9.29
CA GLY A 157 -12.83 5.06 -7.88
C GLY A 157 -12.55 6.40 -7.26
N ASP A 158 -12.24 6.35 -5.98
CA ASP A 158 -11.77 7.48 -5.20
C ASP A 158 -10.36 7.19 -4.70
N VAL A 159 -9.52 8.22 -4.66
CA VAL A 159 -8.36 8.23 -3.76
C VAL A 159 -8.63 9.24 -2.65
N MET A 160 -8.54 8.78 -1.40
CA MET A 160 -8.76 9.60 -0.21
C MET A 160 -7.50 9.59 0.64
N VAL A 161 -6.99 10.76 1.00
CA VAL A 161 -5.79 10.87 1.85
C VAL A 161 -6.21 11.22 3.27
N PHE A 162 -5.80 10.41 4.23
CA PHE A 162 -6.05 10.62 5.65
C PHE A 162 -4.74 10.92 6.39
N GLU A 163 -4.81 11.84 7.34
CA GLU A 163 -3.83 11.96 8.42
C GLU A 163 -4.20 10.98 9.54
N LEU A 164 -3.25 10.14 9.96
CA LEU A 164 -3.50 9.11 10.97
C LEU A 164 -3.61 9.65 12.40
N GLU A 165 -2.89 10.71 12.75
CA GLU A 165 -2.87 11.25 14.12
C GLU A 165 -4.21 11.89 14.50
N GLY A 166 -4.76 12.72 13.61
CA GLY A 166 -6.07 13.36 13.80
C GLY A 166 -7.26 12.58 13.23
N GLY A 167 -7.02 11.48 12.50
CA GLY A 167 -8.06 10.70 11.81
C GLY A 167 -8.81 11.52 10.74
N LYS A 168 -8.19 12.56 10.20
CA LYS A 168 -8.82 13.55 9.33
C LYS A 168 -8.61 13.20 7.85
N CYS A 169 -9.69 13.22 7.07
CA CYS A 169 -9.59 13.21 5.61
C CYS A 169 -9.09 14.58 5.12
N LEU A 170 -8.00 14.58 4.36
CA LEU A 170 -7.31 15.75 3.83
C LEU A 170 -7.70 16.10 2.40
N GLY A 171 -8.38 15.19 1.71
CA GLY A 171 -8.87 15.37 0.35
C GLY A 171 -9.39 14.07 -0.24
N ARG A 172 -10.24 14.19 -1.26
CA ARG A 172 -10.81 13.08 -2.02
C ARG A 172 -10.78 13.43 -3.50
N ILE A 173 -10.06 12.67 -4.29
CA ILE A 173 -10.00 12.85 -5.74
C ILE A 173 -10.74 11.69 -6.40
N GLU A 174 -11.69 12.01 -7.28
CA GLU A 174 -12.36 11.02 -8.13
C GLU A 174 -11.45 10.63 -9.29
N LEU A 175 -11.38 9.33 -9.54
CA LEU A 175 -10.55 8.72 -10.56
C LEU A 175 -11.43 7.97 -11.55
N SER A 176 -11.02 7.95 -12.80
CA SER A 176 -11.62 7.08 -13.80
C SER A 176 -10.59 6.61 -14.81
N ALA A 177 -10.79 5.39 -15.30
CA ALA A 177 -9.98 4.80 -16.33
C ALA A 177 -10.84 3.92 -17.25
N LYS A 178 -10.38 3.79 -18.49
CA LYS A 178 -10.92 2.89 -19.51
C LYS A 178 -9.76 2.22 -20.20
N ASN A 179 -10.04 1.11 -20.87
CA ASN A 179 -9.08 0.55 -21.80
C ASN A 179 -8.65 1.55 -22.88
N SER A 180 -7.45 1.35 -23.40
CA SER A 180 -6.96 2.00 -24.62
C SER A 180 -7.87 1.68 -25.81
N ASP A 181 -7.96 2.58 -26.80
CA ASP A 181 -8.76 2.35 -28.02
C ASP A 181 -8.30 1.11 -28.80
N ALA A 182 -7.02 0.72 -28.65
CA ALA A 182 -6.45 -0.50 -29.20
C ALA A 182 -5.45 -1.09 -28.20
N VAL A 183 -5.45 -2.43 -28.08
CA VAL A 183 -4.50 -3.19 -27.27
C VAL A 183 -3.86 -4.25 -28.15
N ASN A 184 -2.53 -4.28 -28.19
CA ASN A 184 -1.81 -5.31 -28.92
C ASN A 184 -1.73 -6.57 -28.07
N VAL A 185 -2.44 -7.63 -28.48
CA VAL A 185 -2.61 -8.84 -27.66
C VAL A 185 -2.18 -10.09 -28.42
N ASP A 186 -1.66 -11.06 -27.67
CA ASP A 186 -1.74 -12.45 -28.11
C ASP A 186 -3.20 -12.89 -28.03
N LYS A 187 -3.79 -13.31 -29.17
CA LYS A 187 -5.20 -13.72 -29.25
C LYS A 187 -5.56 -14.81 -28.24
N SER A 188 -4.62 -15.69 -27.89
CA SER A 188 -4.86 -16.75 -26.90
C SER A 188 -4.98 -16.25 -25.45
N LYS A 189 -4.64 -14.97 -25.21
CA LYS A 189 -4.63 -14.31 -23.90
C LYS A 189 -5.33 -12.95 -23.93
N ALA A 190 -6.19 -12.70 -24.92
CA ALA A 190 -6.80 -11.40 -25.16
C ALA A 190 -7.43 -10.80 -23.89
N ASP A 191 -8.21 -11.60 -23.14
CA ASP A 191 -8.82 -11.17 -21.88
C ASP A 191 -7.77 -10.67 -20.88
N THR A 192 -6.72 -11.46 -20.61
CA THR A 192 -5.64 -11.08 -19.68
C THR A 192 -4.97 -9.77 -20.07
N TRP A 193 -4.70 -9.57 -21.36
CA TRP A 193 -4.09 -8.33 -21.84
C TRP A 193 -5.03 -7.13 -21.74
N LEU A 194 -6.33 -7.30 -22.01
CA LEU A 194 -7.33 -6.24 -21.84
C LEU A 194 -7.48 -5.84 -20.37
N HIS A 195 -7.50 -6.81 -19.45
CA HIS A 195 -7.46 -6.52 -18.02
C HIS A 195 -6.18 -5.78 -17.63
N SER A 196 -5.02 -6.25 -18.09
CA SER A 196 -3.73 -5.60 -17.81
C SER A 196 -3.67 -4.16 -18.33
N ASP A 197 -4.24 -3.88 -19.50
CA ASP A 197 -4.33 -2.53 -20.05
C ASP A 197 -5.22 -1.65 -19.16
N LEU A 198 -6.42 -2.11 -18.78
CA LEU A 198 -7.31 -1.36 -17.88
C LEU A 198 -6.62 -1.08 -16.52
N TRP A 199 -5.91 -2.06 -15.97
CA TRP A 199 -5.16 -1.92 -14.72
C TRP A 199 -4.05 -0.88 -14.82
N SER A 200 -3.29 -0.91 -15.93
CA SER A 200 -2.27 0.10 -16.20
C SER A 200 -2.88 1.50 -16.26
N ARG A 201 -4.01 1.65 -16.96
CA ARG A 201 -4.71 2.94 -17.08
C ARG A 201 -5.25 3.46 -15.75
N ALA A 202 -5.78 2.56 -14.90
CA ALA A 202 -6.22 2.92 -13.56
C ALA A 202 -5.05 3.34 -12.65
N ARG A 203 -3.91 2.63 -12.73
CA ARG A 203 -2.69 3.01 -12.01
C ARG A 203 -2.14 4.36 -12.49
N ASP A 204 -2.11 4.60 -13.79
CA ASP A 204 -1.69 5.89 -14.36
C ASP A 204 -2.57 7.05 -13.85
N ALA A 205 -3.89 6.85 -13.81
CA ALA A 205 -4.84 7.83 -13.28
C ALA A 205 -4.55 8.14 -11.81
N LEU A 206 -4.31 7.11 -11.00
CA LEU A 206 -3.95 7.25 -9.59
C LEU A 206 -2.62 7.98 -9.39
N VAL A 207 -1.58 7.60 -10.14
CA VAL A 207 -0.25 8.23 -10.07
C VAL A 207 -0.36 9.71 -10.43
N LYS A 208 -1.04 10.03 -11.54
CA LYS A 208 -1.25 11.41 -11.99
C LYS A 208 -2.03 12.25 -10.98
N ALA A 209 -3.01 11.67 -10.30
CA ALA A 209 -3.78 12.36 -9.27
C ALA A 209 -2.93 12.66 -8.02
N LEU A 210 -2.02 11.76 -7.64
CA LEU A 210 -1.18 11.93 -6.45
C LEU A 210 0.09 12.75 -6.72
N GLU A 211 0.61 12.76 -7.94
CA GLU A 211 1.87 13.40 -8.34
C GLU A 211 2.04 14.83 -7.79
N PRO A 212 1.05 15.75 -7.89
CA PRO A 212 1.18 17.12 -7.36
C PRO A 212 1.42 17.18 -5.84
N HIS A 213 1.00 16.14 -5.11
CA HIS A 213 1.06 16.06 -3.65
C HIS A 213 2.26 15.27 -3.14
N THR A 214 3.14 14.83 -4.04
CA THR A 214 4.32 14.03 -3.70
C THR A 214 5.62 14.79 -3.93
N ASP A 215 6.73 14.22 -3.47
CA ASP A 215 8.10 14.69 -3.72
C ASP A 215 8.66 14.24 -5.08
N GLY A 216 7.78 13.83 -6.01
CA GLY A 216 8.16 13.30 -7.33
C GLY A 216 8.49 11.81 -7.34
N LYS A 217 8.28 11.10 -6.22
CA LYS A 217 8.45 9.64 -6.12
C LYS A 217 7.10 8.97 -5.85
N VAL A 218 6.27 8.88 -6.87
CA VAL A 218 5.09 8.01 -6.84
C VAL A 218 5.46 6.66 -7.44
N LEU A 219 5.20 5.60 -6.66
CA LEU A 219 5.04 4.19 -7.07
C LEU A 219 5.56 3.88 -8.49
N LYS A 220 6.84 3.53 -8.58
CA LYS A 220 7.44 2.88 -9.75
C LYS A 220 7.54 1.38 -9.51
#